data_AF-R7TVK1-F1
#
_entry.id   AF-R7TVK1-F1
#
_cell.length_a   1.000
_cell.length_b   1.000
_cell.length_c   1.000
_cell.angle_alpha   90.00
_cell.angle_beta   90.00
_cell.angle_gamma   90.00
#
_symmetry.space_group_name_H-M   'P 1'
#
loop_
_entity.id
_entity.type
_entity.pdbx_description
1 polymer ?
#
loop_
_entity_poly.entity_id
_entity_poly.type
_entity_poly.pdbx_seq_one_letter_code
_entity_poly.pdbx_strand_id
1 'polypeptide(L)'
;FLCANSGLCIPSNWECDDDDDCGDNSDEAECGGDYCGSLYFFCTPDSTCIPDIWKCDNMNDCSDGSDEVGCSAGGIFLCLLCKLHIVTHVFAS
;
A
#
# COMPACT_ATOMS: atom_id res chain seq x y z
N PHE A 1 9.40 -4.52 -18.40
CA PHE A 1 10.62 -4.67 -17.59
C PHE A 1 11.51 -5.78 -18.19
N LEU A 2 12.84 -5.67 -18.10
CA LEU A 2 13.78 -6.71 -18.55
C LEU A 2 14.34 -7.43 -17.33
N CYS A 3 14.05 -8.73 -17.22
CA CYS A 3 14.48 -9.57 -16.11
C CYS A 3 16.01 -9.71 -16.05
N ALA A 4 16.57 -9.78 -14.84
CA ALA A 4 18.01 -9.68 -14.60
C ALA A 4 18.81 -10.88 -15.13
N ASN A 5 18.35 -12.12 -14.91
CA ASN A 5 19.09 -13.34 -15.29
C ASN A 5 18.44 -14.14 -16.40
N SER A 6 17.11 -14.10 -16.52
CA SER A 6 16.39 -14.85 -17.56
C SER A 6 16.44 -14.17 -18.93
N GLY A 7 16.72 -12.85 -18.97
CA GLY A 7 16.67 -12.04 -20.20
C GLY A 7 15.25 -11.95 -20.79
N LEU A 8 14.23 -12.31 -19.99
CA LEU A 8 12.83 -12.24 -20.35
C LEU A 8 12.35 -10.79 -20.28
N CYS A 9 11.45 -10.40 -21.19
CA CYS A 9 10.79 -9.11 -21.14
C CYS A 9 9.35 -9.29 -20.73
N ILE A 10 8.98 -8.74 -19.59
CA ILE A 10 7.61 -8.74 -19.07
C ILE A 10 6.97 -7.35 -19.26
N PRO A 11 5.64 -7.22 -19.25
CA PRO A 11 4.95 -5.95 -19.15
C PRO A 11 5.44 -5.14 -17.94
N SER A 12 5.49 -3.81 -18.03
CA SER A 12 5.89 -2.97 -16.89
C SER A 12 4.86 -2.95 -15.75
N ASN A 13 3.65 -3.46 -15.97
CA ASN A 13 2.65 -3.62 -14.92
C ASN A 13 2.74 -4.97 -14.18
N TRP A 14 3.74 -5.80 -14.53
CA TRP A 14 4.12 -7.06 -13.88
C TRP A 14 5.43 -6.89 -13.10
N GLU A 15 5.88 -5.65 -12.96
CA GLU A 15 7.00 -5.32 -12.10
C GLU A 15 6.37 -4.94 -10.75
N CYS A 16 6.77 -5.65 -9.68
CA CYS A 16 6.28 -5.41 -8.33
C CYS A 16 4.78 -5.68 -8.15
N ASP A 17 4.29 -6.81 -8.68
CA ASP A 17 2.88 -7.21 -8.56
C ASP A 17 2.65 -8.47 -7.70
N ASP A 18 3.63 -8.83 -6.88
CA ASP A 18 3.67 -10.00 -5.98
C ASP A 18 3.79 -11.36 -6.69
N ASP A 19 3.86 -11.40 -8.02
CA ASP A 19 4.07 -12.61 -8.81
C ASP A 19 5.49 -12.67 -9.38
N ASP A 20 6.09 -13.87 -9.39
CA ASP A 20 7.39 -14.10 -10.03
C ASP A 20 7.19 -14.37 -11.53
N ASP A 21 7.02 -13.30 -12.31
CA ASP A 21 6.86 -13.38 -13.77
C ASP A 21 8.20 -13.56 -14.49
N CYS A 22 9.30 -13.11 -13.87
CA CYS A 22 10.64 -13.29 -14.41
C CYS A 22 11.22 -14.71 -14.23
N GLY A 23 10.70 -15.48 -13.26
CA GLY A 23 11.17 -16.82 -12.87
C GLY A 23 12.48 -16.84 -12.08
N ASP A 24 13.09 -15.67 -11.90
CA ASP A 24 14.24 -15.40 -11.05
C ASP A 24 13.93 -14.31 -10.00
N ASN A 25 12.66 -13.92 -9.88
CA ASN A 25 12.10 -12.95 -8.96
C ASN A 25 12.77 -11.56 -9.07
N SER A 26 13.33 -11.24 -10.24
CA SER A 26 14.05 -9.98 -10.46
C SER A 26 13.13 -8.78 -10.69
N ASP A 27 11.91 -9.04 -11.14
CA ASP A 27 10.77 -8.13 -11.17
C ASP A 27 10.27 -7.72 -9.78
N GLU A 28 10.45 -8.58 -8.78
CA GLU A 28 10.03 -8.32 -7.39
C GLU A 28 11.19 -7.95 -6.44
N ALA A 29 12.45 -8.05 -6.90
CA ALA A 29 13.63 -7.93 -6.04
C ALA A 29 14.00 -6.49 -5.64
N GLU A 30 13.73 -5.51 -6.51
CA GLU A 30 14.14 -4.10 -6.33
C GLU A 30 12.92 -3.16 -6.47
N CYS A 31 11.83 -3.53 -5.82
CA CYS A 31 10.64 -2.69 -5.69
C CYS A 31 10.96 -1.52 -4.75
N GLY A 32 11.37 -0.40 -5.32
CA GLY A 32 11.71 0.81 -4.60
C GLY A 32 10.49 1.37 -3.85
N GLY A 33 10.30 0.96 -2.59
CA GLY A 33 9.43 1.62 -1.62
C GLY A 33 7.92 1.53 -1.82
N ASP A 34 7.45 0.89 -2.89
CA ASP A 34 6.03 0.77 -3.21
C ASP A 34 5.69 -0.71 -3.49
N TYR A 35 5.83 -1.58 -2.49
CA TYR A 35 5.25 -2.95 -2.49
C TYR A 35 3.72 -2.95 -2.52
N CYS A 36 3.12 -1.77 -2.45
CA CYS A 36 1.71 -1.58 -2.47
C CYS A 36 1.37 -0.95 -3.82
N GLY A 37 0.44 -1.56 -4.58
CA GLY A 37 0.00 -0.99 -5.85
C GLY A 37 -0.41 0.48 -5.70
N SER A 38 -0.43 1.24 -6.80
CA SER A 38 -0.47 2.72 -6.80
C SER A 38 -1.60 3.42 -6.02
N LEU A 39 -2.56 2.68 -5.45
CA LEU A 39 -3.67 3.16 -4.62
C LEU A 39 -3.48 2.84 -3.13
N TYR A 40 -2.32 2.33 -2.75
CA TYR A 40 -2.01 1.85 -1.42
C TYR A 40 -0.68 2.46 -0.93
N PHE A 41 -0.61 2.73 0.37
CA PHE A 41 0.54 3.22 1.10
C PHE A 41 1.22 2.08 1.85
N PHE A 42 2.54 2.01 1.76
CA PHE A 42 3.36 1.00 2.42
C PHE A 42 3.77 1.43 3.83
N CYS A 43 3.27 0.72 4.83
CA CYS A 43 3.67 0.85 6.22
C CYS A 43 5.04 0.18 6.42
N THR A 44 5.98 0.91 7.01
CA THR A 44 7.21 0.34 7.57
C THR A 44 7.10 0.37 9.09
N PRO A 45 7.58 -0.64 9.85
CA PRO A 45 8.37 -1.81 9.44
C PRO A 45 7.55 -3.05 9.07
N ASP A 46 6.23 -3.04 9.25
CA ASP A 46 5.39 -4.25 9.16
C ASP A 46 5.13 -4.73 7.73
N SER A 47 5.68 -4.05 6.72
CA SER A 47 5.45 -4.30 5.30
C SER A 47 3.96 -4.42 4.97
N THR A 48 3.12 -3.63 5.65
CA THR A 48 1.65 -3.69 5.50
C THR A 48 1.19 -2.64 4.52
N CYS A 49 0.32 -3.02 3.59
CA CYS A 49 -0.30 -2.09 2.65
C CYS A 49 -1.65 -1.61 3.17
N ILE A 50 -1.79 -0.31 3.39
CA ILE A 50 -3.07 0.34 3.67
C ILE A 50 -3.52 1.13 2.43
N PRO A 51 -4.82 1.37 2.20
CA PRO A 51 -5.28 2.28 1.16
C PRO A 51 -4.65 3.67 1.30
N ASP A 52 -4.20 4.30 0.21
CA ASP A 52 -3.58 5.64 0.25
C ASP A 52 -4.52 6.71 0.83
N ILE A 53 -5.85 6.50 0.71
CA ILE A 53 -6.89 7.33 1.34
C ILE A 53 -6.86 7.31 2.88
N TRP A 54 -6.22 6.32 3.49
CA TRP A 54 -6.08 6.24 4.95
C TRP A 54 -4.87 7.03 5.47
N LYS A 55 -3.96 7.43 4.59
CA LYS A 55 -2.85 8.30 4.98
C LYS A 55 -3.37 9.68 5.39
N CYS A 56 -2.93 10.18 6.54
CA CYS A 56 -3.35 11.45 7.12
C CYS A 56 -4.87 11.54 7.40
N ASP A 57 -5.49 10.43 7.79
CA ASP A 57 -6.92 10.37 8.13
C ASP A 57 -7.22 10.66 9.63
N ASN A 58 -6.17 10.96 10.42
CA ASN A 58 -6.16 11.10 11.89
C ASN A 58 -6.33 9.78 12.64
N MET A 59 -6.15 8.63 11.99
CA MET A 59 -6.12 7.33 12.62
C MET A 59 -4.86 6.58 12.25
N ASN A 60 -4.36 5.83 13.22
CA ASN A 60 -3.14 5.05 13.08
C ASN A 60 -3.51 3.69 12.47
N ASP A 61 -3.35 3.55 11.17
CA ASP A 61 -3.55 2.28 10.45
C ASP A 61 -2.23 1.51 10.25
N CYS A 62 -1.08 2.19 10.23
CA CYS A 62 0.22 1.51 10.32
C CYS A 62 0.53 1.14 11.77
N SER A 63 1.19 0.00 12.03
CA SER A 63 1.55 -0.40 13.41
C SER A 63 2.46 0.61 14.13
N ASP A 64 3.20 1.41 13.37
CA ASP A 64 4.10 2.45 13.87
C ASP A 64 3.52 3.88 13.77
N GLY A 65 2.36 4.05 13.12
CA GLY A 65 1.73 5.35 12.86
C GLY A 65 2.38 6.19 11.78
N SER A 66 3.22 5.59 10.92
CA SER A 66 3.88 6.29 9.81
C SER A 66 2.90 6.88 8.78
N ASP A 67 1.67 6.40 8.72
CA ASP A 67 0.60 6.97 7.91
C ASP A 67 0.12 8.35 8.38
N GLU A 68 0.36 8.69 9.65
CA GLU A 68 -0.08 9.95 10.27
C GLU A 68 1.06 10.94 10.51
N VAL A 69 2.30 10.64 10.07
CA VAL A 69 3.45 11.55 10.23
C VAL A 69 3.66 12.44 9.01
N GLY A 70 4.08 13.68 9.24
CA GLY A 70 4.38 14.63 8.15
C GLY A 70 3.15 15.19 7.43
N CYS A 71 1.95 14.92 7.94
CA CYS A 71 0.70 15.51 7.46
C CYS A 71 0.71 17.02 7.70
N SER A 72 0.74 17.81 6.62
CA SER A 72 0.52 19.25 6.72
C SER A 72 -0.92 19.47 7.20
N ALA A 73 -1.11 20.28 8.24
CA ALA A 73 -2.38 20.46 8.97
C ALA A 73 -3.53 21.13 8.17
N GLY A 74 -3.62 20.87 6.86
CA GLY A 74 -4.59 21.46 5.92
C GLY A 74 -5.48 20.45 5.18
N GLY A 75 -5.54 19.18 5.61
CA GLY A 75 -6.33 18.12 4.98
C GLY A 75 -7.70 17.84 5.61
N ILE A 76 -8.28 18.77 6.38
CA ILE A 76 -9.51 18.54 7.17
C ILE A 76 -10.84 18.82 6.43
N PHE A 77 -10.96 18.64 5.11
CA PHE A 77 -12.25 18.91 4.42
C PHE A 77 -12.91 17.74 3.68
N LEU A 78 -12.50 16.49 3.94
CA LEU A 78 -13.34 15.32 3.60
C LEU A 78 -13.56 14.39 4.81
N CYS A 79 -13.50 14.92 6.03
CA CYS A 79 -13.94 14.23 7.23
C CYS A 79 -15.47 14.29 7.34
N LEU A 80 -16.18 13.47 6.56
CA LEU A 80 -17.58 13.18 6.88
C LEU A 80 -18.00 11.71 6.79
N LEU A 81 -17.25 10.76 6.19
CA LEU A 81 -17.84 9.43 5.92
C LEU A 81 -16.95 8.14 5.96
N CYS A 82 -15.72 8.07 6.51
CA CYS A 82 -14.90 6.85 6.27
C CYS A 82 -14.20 6.16 7.46
N LYS A 83 -14.98 5.74 8.47
CA LYS A 83 -14.74 4.46 9.21
C LYS A 83 -15.90 4.07 10.13
N LEU A 84 -16.94 4.91 10.28
CA LEU A 84 -18.16 4.58 11.02
C LEU A 84 -19.19 3.74 10.22
N HIS A 85 -18.80 2.78 9.38
CA HIS A 85 -19.80 1.82 8.88
C HIS A 85 -19.31 0.46 8.35
N ILE A 86 -18.24 -0.13 8.90
CA ILE A 86 -17.95 -1.56 8.63
C ILE A 86 -17.66 -2.41 9.88
N VAL A 87 -17.31 -1.83 11.04
CA VAL A 87 -16.90 -2.66 12.21
C VAL A 87 -17.84 -2.64 13.42
N THR A 88 -19.09 -2.18 13.30
CA THR A 88 -20.08 -2.26 14.41
C THR A 88 -21.45 -2.85 14.05
N HIS A 89 -21.62 -3.53 12.91
CA HIS A 89 -22.88 -4.25 12.61
C HIS A 89 -22.69 -5.70 12.12
N VAL A 90 -21.75 -6.42 12.74
CA VAL A 90 -21.85 -7.88 12.87
C VAL A 90 -21.87 -8.15 14.38
N PHE A 91 -22.95 -8.80 14.85
CA PHE A 91 -23.42 -8.97 16.25
C PHE A 91 -24.37 -7.90 16.81
N ALA A 92 -25.50 -7.69 16.13
CA ALA A 92 -26.75 -7.32 16.80
C ALA A 92 -27.97 -7.81 16.00
N SER A 93 -28.28 -9.11 16.15
CA SER A 93 -29.62 -9.72 16.06
C SER A 93 -29.52 -11.16 16.53
#